data_AF-A0A6M2BRM3-F1
#
_entry.id   AF-A0A6M2BRM3-F1
#
_cell.length_a   1.000
_cell.length_b   1.000
_cell.length_c   1.000
_cell.angle_alpha   90.00
_cell.angle_beta   90.00
_cell.angle_gamma   90.00
#
_symmetry.space_group_name_H-M   'P 1'
#
loop_
_entity.id
_entity.type
_entity.pdbx_description
1 polymer ?
#
loop_
_entity_poly.entity_id
_entity_poly.type
_entity_poly.pdbx_seq_one_letter_code
_entity_poly.pdbx_strand_id
1 'polypeptide(L)'
;MDAASHEDWPVSRLARVSHVSAAHFARSFKDAFGVPPHRYLLTRRIERAVALLRDTELSVTEIAFATGWRSIGTFGRIFRDINGESPGACRTRARSAAQALGSVPACVLSAAHRPDLKTAVLEKRRRMGSGTKAAQTKESP
;
A
#
# COMPACT_ATOMS: atom_id res chain seq x y z
N MET A 1 7.36 -10.11 14.28
CA MET A 1 7.94 -10.62 13.01
C MET A 1 7.81 -9.57 11.91
N ASP A 2 6.59 -9.13 11.61
CA ASP A 2 6.27 -8.15 10.54
C ASP A 2 7.05 -6.84 10.58
N ALA A 3 7.06 -6.16 11.74
CA ALA A 3 7.70 -4.87 11.91
C ALA A 3 9.24 -4.91 11.73
N ALA A 4 9.85 -6.06 11.99
CA ALA A 4 11.29 -6.27 11.95
C ALA A 4 11.65 -7.50 11.10
N SER A 5 11.09 -7.59 9.88
CA SER A 5 11.27 -8.75 8.99
C SER A 5 12.72 -8.99 8.55
N HIS A 6 13.57 -7.98 8.68
CA HIS A 6 15.01 -8.04 8.39
C HIS A 6 15.81 -8.84 9.43
N GLU A 7 15.28 -9.00 10.66
CA GLU A 7 15.91 -9.84 11.68
C GLU A 7 15.76 -11.34 11.37
N ASP A 8 16.59 -12.14 12.05
CA ASP A 8 16.45 -13.58 12.07
C ASP A 8 15.36 -14.03 13.07
N TRP A 9 14.35 -14.72 12.53
CA TRP A 9 13.21 -15.26 13.28
C TRP A 9 13.14 -16.79 13.17
N PRO A 10 14.12 -17.52 13.73
CA PRO A 10 14.04 -18.98 13.73
C PRO A 10 12.82 -19.43 14.54
N VAL A 11 12.18 -20.52 14.11
CA VAL A 11 10.98 -21.06 14.76
C VAL A 11 11.20 -21.31 16.25
N SER A 12 12.41 -21.72 16.65
CA SER A 12 12.79 -21.88 18.06
C SER A 12 12.69 -20.59 18.88
N ARG A 13 13.12 -19.44 18.33
CA ARG A 13 12.98 -18.11 18.99
C ARG A 13 11.51 -17.78 19.18
N LEU A 14 10.70 -17.98 18.16
CA LEU A 14 9.27 -17.66 18.17
C LEU A 14 8.49 -18.56 19.14
N ALA A 15 8.79 -19.85 19.14
CA ALA A 15 8.18 -20.83 20.02
C ALA A 15 8.51 -20.54 21.49
N ARG A 16 9.77 -20.16 21.78
CA ARG A 16 10.20 -19.75 23.12
C ARG A 16 9.46 -18.53 23.63
N VAL A 17 9.31 -17.49 22.79
CA VAL A 17 8.56 -16.27 23.16
C VAL A 17 7.07 -16.58 23.36
N SER A 18 6.55 -17.60 22.69
CA SER A 18 5.14 -18.00 22.76
C SER A 18 4.87 -19.11 23.80
N HIS A 19 5.88 -19.53 24.58
CA HIS A 19 5.79 -20.61 25.58
C HIS A 19 5.25 -21.94 25.05
N VAL A 20 5.55 -22.29 23.79
CA VAL A 20 5.14 -23.55 23.16
C VAL A 20 6.33 -24.28 22.55
N SER A 21 6.15 -25.55 22.21
CA SER A 21 7.15 -26.29 21.42
C SER A 21 7.25 -25.74 20.00
N ALA A 22 8.41 -25.90 19.35
CA ALA A 22 8.63 -25.45 17.97
C ALA A 22 7.65 -26.09 16.97
N ALA A 23 7.34 -27.38 17.17
CA ALA A 23 6.39 -28.11 16.33
C ALA A 23 4.96 -27.58 16.50
N HIS A 24 4.55 -27.32 17.75
CA HIS A 24 3.23 -26.73 18.03
C HIS A 24 3.13 -25.33 17.43
N PHE A 25 4.13 -24.48 17.66
CA PHE A 25 4.17 -23.14 17.07
C PHE A 25 4.03 -23.18 15.54
N ALA A 26 4.82 -24.01 14.86
CA ALA A 26 4.80 -24.06 13.39
C ALA A 26 3.43 -24.51 12.85
N ARG A 27 2.76 -25.45 13.53
CA ARG A 27 1.42 -25.91 13.18
C ARG A 27 0.39 -24.82 13.42
N SER A 28 0.31 -24.29 14.64
CA SER A 28 -0.64 -23.22 14.99
C SER A 28 -0.46 -21.98 14.12
N PHE A 29 0.78 -21.62 13.78
CA PHE A 29 1.05 -20.51 12.87
C PHE A 29 0.52 -20.79 11.47
N LYS A 30 0.77 -21.99 10.93
CA LYS A 30 0.24 -22.37 9.61
C LYS A 30 -1.30 -22.37 9.62
N ASP A 31 -1.92 -22.85 10.69
CA ASP A 31 -3.38 -22.88 10.81
C ASP A 31 -3.97 -21.46 10.88
N ALA A 32 -3.26 -20.52 11.52
CA ALA A 32 -3.69 -19.12 11.62
C ALA A 32 -3.42 -18.27 10.37
N PHE A 33 -2.27 -18.45 9.71
CA PHE A 33 -1.81 -17.61 8.60
C PHE A 33 -1.87 -18.31 7.22
N GLY A 34 -2.29 -19.57 7.17
CA GLY A 34 -2.37 -20.40 5.96
C GLY A 34 -1.02 -20.90 5.42
N VAL A 35 0.11 -20.35 5.88
CA VAL A 35 1.45 -20.70 5.40
C VAL A 35 2.45 -20.92 6.55
N PRO A 36 3.47 -21.78 6.37
CA PRO A 36 4.49 -21.99 7.39
C PRO A 36 5.27 -20.70 7.73
N PRO A 37 5.75 -20.55 8.99
CA PRO A 37 6.44 -19.33 9.45
C PRO A 37 7.60 -18.88 8.55
N HIS A 38 8.41 -19.83 8.07
CA HIS A 38 9.54 -19.50 7.18
C HIS A 38 9.08 -18.89 5.85
N ARG A 39 8.04 -19.47 5.22
CA ARG A 39 7.50 -18.93 3.95
C ARG A 39 6.90 -17.55 4.16
N TYR A 40 6.16 -17.38 5.25
CA TYR A 40 5.60 -16.09 5.63
C TYR A 40 6.69 -15.01 5.77
N LEU A 41 7.79 -15.30 6.48
CA LEU A 41 8.89 -14.36 6.65
C LEU A 41 9.54 -13.97 5.31
N LEU A 42 9.74 -14.94 4.39
CA LEU A 42 10.26 -14.64 3.06
C LEU A 42 9.36 -13.65 2.31
N THR A 43 8.04 -13.86 2.34
CA THR A 43 7.07 -12.94 1.74
C THR A 43 7.18 -11.54 2.35
N ARG A 44 7.20 -11.43 3.68
CA ARG A 44 7.35 -10.12 4.35
C ARG A 44 8.67 -9.42 4.02
N ARG A 45 9.76 -10.17 3.83
CA ARG A 45 11.06 -9.62 3.38
C ARG A 45 10.98 -9.09 1.96
N ILE A 46 10.32 -9.81 1.04
CA ILE A 46 10.13 -9.37 -0.34
C ILE A 46 9.21 -8.14 -0.42
N GLU A 47 8.10 -8.11 0.31
CA GLU A 47 7.22 -6.94 0.38
C GLU A 47 7.98 -5.69 0.83
N ARG A 48 8.83 -5.82 1.86
CA ARG A 48 9.69 -4.73 2.31
C ARG A 48 10.70 -4.31 1.24
N ALA A 49 11.28 -5.26 0.51
CA ALA A 49 12.21 -4.98 -0.59
C ALA A 49 11.51 -4.22 -1.73
N VAL A 50 10.28 -4.59 -2.09
CA VAL A 50 9.47 -3.88 -3.10
C VAL A 50 9.22 -2.43 -2.68
N ALA A 51 8.86 -2.20 -1.41
CA ALA A 51 8.70 -0.85 -0.89
C ALA A 51 9.99 -0.03 -1.01
N LEU A 52 11.14 -0.59 -0.60
CA LEU A 52 12.44 0.09 -0.74
C LEU A 52 12.83 0.35 -2.19
N LEU A 53 12.53 -0.58 -3.11
CA LEU A 53 12.80 -0.41 -4.55
C LEU A 53 11.99 0.73 -5.17
N ARG A 54 10.79 0.99 -4.65
CA ARG A 54 9.91 2.07 -5.10
C ARG A 54 10.26 3.40 -4.45
N ASP A 55 10.55 3.40 -3.16
CA ASP A 55 10.57 4.60 -2.33
C ASP A 55 11.98 5.16 -2.08
N THR A 56 13.04 4.46 -2.52
CA THR A 56 14.43 4.85 -2.24
C THR A 56 15.35 4.67 -3.44
N GLU A 57 16.51 5.33 -3.38
CA GLU A 57 17.58 5.20 -4.38
C GLU A 57 18.63 4.13 -4.05
N LEU A 58 18.49 3.40 -2.94
CA LEU A 58 19.41 2.34 -2.52
C LEU A 58 19.66 1.34 -3.64
N SER A 59 20.86 0.78 -3.76
CA SER A 59 21.14 -0.29 -4.73
C SER A 59 20.39 -1.58 -4.40
N VAL A 60 20.21 -2.46 -5.40
CA VAL A 60 19.59 -3.78 -5.20
C VAL A 60 20.34 -4.59 -4.14
N THR A 61 21.67 -4.45 -4.10
CA THR A 61 22.54 -5.10 -3.12
C THR A 61 22.26 -4.60 -1.70
N GLU A 62 22.20 -3.28 -1.49
CA GLU A 62 21.90 -2.70 -0.18
C GLU A 62 20.50 -3.10 0.29
N ILE A 63 19.52 -3.12 -0.61
CA ILE A 63 18.15 -3.55 -0.28
C ILE A 63 18.11 -5.02 0.13
N ALA A 64 18.88 -5.90 -0.52
CA ALA A 64 18.96 -7.31 -0.14
C ALA A 64 19.44 -7.45 1.31
N PHE A 65 20.52 -6.76 1.68
CA PHE A 65 21.04 -6.83 3.06
C PHE A 65 20.12 -6.14 4.07
N ALA A 66 19.54 -4.98 3.72
CA ALA A 66 18.61 -4.25 4.58
C ALA A 66 17.31 -5.03 4.85
N THR A 67 16.98 -6.00 4.01
CA THR A 67 15.81 -6.88 4.18
C THR A 67 16.16 -8.26 4.74
N GLY A 68 17.40 -8.44 5.24
CA GLY A 68 17.81 -9.63 5.99
C GLY A 68 18.33 -10.79 5.14
N TRP A 69 18.67 -10.56 3.87
CA TRP A 69 19.26 -11.59 3.02
C TRP A 69 20.78 -11.66 3.19
N ARG A 70 21.30 -12.89 3.25
CA ARG A 70 22.75 -13.14 3.33
C ARG A 70 23.42 -13.31 1.97
N SER A 71 22.62 -13.49 0.91
CA SER A 71 23.09 -13.72 -0.45
C SER A 71 22.19 -12.99 -1.45
N ILE A 72 22.82 -12.17 -2.29
CA ILE A 72 22.16 -11.43 -3.37
C ILE A 72 21.55 -12.41 -4.40
N GLY A 73 22.24 -13.53 -4.68
CA GLY A 73 21.73 -14.54 -5.61
C GLY A 73 20.46 -15.23 -5.11
N THR A 74 20.43 -15.59 -3.82
CA THR A 74 19.22 -16.17 -3.20
C THR A 74 18.09 -15.15 -3.17
N PHE A 75 18.39 -13.91 -2.79
CA PHE A 75 17.42 -12.80 -2.82
C PHE A 75 16.82 -12.64 -4.22
N GLY A 76 17.64 -12.51 -5.25
CA GLY A 76 17.18 -12.29 -6.62
C GLY A 76 16.31 -13.43 -7.16
N ARG A 77 16.63 -14.70 -6.80
CA ARG A 77 15.81 -15.86 -7.15
C ARG A 77 14.45 -15.80 -6.47
N ILE A 78 14.42 -15.70 -5.14
CA ILE A 78 13.16 -15.70 -4.38
C ILE A 78 12.31 -14.48 -4.71
N PHE A 79 12.92 -13.31 -4.92
CA PHE A 79 12.21 -12.11 -5.34
C PHE A 79 11.47 -12.35 -6.66
N ARG A 80 12.14 -12.92 -7.66
CA ARG A 80 11.52 -13.23 -8.95
C ARG A 80 10.47 -14.33 -8.82
N ASP A 81 10.70 -15.34 -8.01
CA ASP A 81 9.73 -16.42 -7.79
C ASP A 81 8.43 -15.90 -7.16
N ILE A 82 8.52 -14.88 -6.30
CA ILE A 82 7.36 -14.26 -5.63
C ILE A 82 6.70 -13.16 -6.47
N ASN A 83 7.47 -12.29 -7.12
CA ASN A 83 6.95 -11.11 -7.83
C ASN A 83 6.82 -11.30 -9.36
N GLY A 84 7.34 -12.39 -9.92
CA GLY A 84 7.35 -12.66 -11.37
C GLY A 84 8.42 -11.91 -12.16
N GLU A 85 9.08 -10.90 -11.57
CA GLU A 85 10.09 -10.07 -12.24
C GLU A 85 11.34 -9.86 -11.37
N SER A 86 12.44 -9.37 -11.96
CA SER A 86 13.67 -9.10 -11.21
C SER A 86 13.54 -7.81 -10.36
N PRO A 87 14.34 -7.64 -9.29
CA PRO A 87 14.36 -6.41 -8.50
C PRO A 87 14.57 -5.13 -9.34
N GLY A 88 15.49 -5.20 -10.31
CA GLY A 88 15.77 -4.08 -11.22
C GLY A 88 14.58 -3.74 -12.12
N ALA A 89 13.93 -4.76 -12.70
CA ALA A 89 12.73 -4.56 -13.52
C ALA A 89 11.59 -3.95 -12.69
N CYS A 90 11.39 -4.43 -11.46
CA CYS A 90 10.42 -3.87 -10.52
C CYS A 90 10.66 -2.38 -10.25
N ARG A 91 11.93 -1.96 -10.07
CA ARG A 91 12.27 -0.54 -9.89
C ARG A 91 11.93 0.28 -11.13
N THR A 92 12.36 -0.18 -12.31
CA THR A 92 12.08 0.52 -13.56
C THR A 92 10.59 0.69 -13.76
N ARG A 93 9.80 -0.38 -13.57
CA ARG A 93 8.34 -0.35 -13.65
C ARG A 93 7.74 0.64 -12.65
N ALA A 94 8.20 0.62 -11.39
CA ALA A 94 7.71 1.52 -10.36
C ALA A 94 8.00 3.00 -10.70
N ARG A 95 9.18 3.31 -11.24
CA ARG A 95 9.54 4.66 -11.69
C ARG A 95 8.72 5.11 -12.89
N SER A 96 8.52 4.25 -13.88
CA SER A 96 7.66 4.57 -15.03
C SER A 96 6.23 4.84 -14.60
N ALA A 97 5.69 4.05 -13.66
CA ALA A 97 4.36 4.29 -13.10
C ALA A 97 4.27 5.62 -12.33
N ALA A 98 5.29 5.93 -11.51
CA ALA A 98 5.35 7.21 -10.81
C ALA A 98 5.45 8.41 -11.78
N GLN A 99 6.21 8.25 -12.86
CA GLN A 99 6.36 9.29 -13.89
C GLN A 99 5.08 9.48 -14.71
N ALA A 100 4.34 8.42 -14.99
CA ALA A 100 3.02 8.51 -15.61
C ALA A 100 2.03 9.28 -14.71
N LEU A 101 2.06 9.05 -13.39
CA LEU A 101 1.23 9.78 -12.43
C LEU A 101 1.68 11.25 -12.26
N GLY A 102 2.99 11.52 -12.30
CA GLY A 102 3.57 12.87 -12.24
C GLY A 102 3.46 13.67 -13.55
N SER A 103 3.18 13.00 -14.67
CA SER A 103 2.98 13.64 -15.99
C SER A 103 1.61 14.29 -16.13
N VAL A 104 0.67 13.96 -15.22
CA VAL A 104 -0.65 14.61 -15.22
C VAL A 104 -0.51 16.02 -14.64
N PRO A 105 -0.75 17.09 -15.43
CA PRO A 105 -0.68 18.44 -14.89
C PRO A 105 -1.64 18.60 -13.72
N ALA A 106 -1.26 19.37 -12.70
CA ALA A 106 -2.08 19.60 -11.52
C ALA A 106 -3.51 20.08 -11.86
N CYS A 107 -3.68 20.79 -12.99
CA CYS A 107 -5.00 21.21 -13.48
C CYS A 107 -5.90 20.03 -13.88
N VAL A 108 -5.34 18.94 -14.41
CA VAL A 108 -6.10 17.75 -14.83
C VAL A 108 -6.53 16.91 -13.63
N LEU A 109 -5.66 16.72 -12.64
CA LEU A 109 -6.03 16.10 -11.36
C LEU A 109 -7.11 16.94 -10.64
N SER A 110 -6.93 18.26 -10.60
CA SER A 110 -7.91 19.18 -10.01
C SER A 110 -9.26 19.11 -10.74
N ALA A 111 -9.25 18.95 -12.07
CA ALA A 111 -10.46 18.80 -12.88
C ALA A 111 -11.17 17.46 -12.62
N ALA A 112 -10.42 16.35 -12.52
CA ALA A 112 -10.98 15.03 -12.23
C ALA A 112 -11.62 14.95 -10.83
N HIS A 113 -11.14 15.73 -9.87
CA HIS A 113 -11.70 15.84 -8.53
C HIS A 113 -12.73 16.96 -8.37
N ARG A 114 -13.11 17.69 -9.43
CA ARG A 114 -14.15 18.72 -9.29
C ARG A 114 -15.48 18.06 -8.93
N PRO A 115 -16.18 18.54 -7.88
CA PRO A 115 -17.52 18.10 -7.60
C PRO A 115 -18.44 18.43 -8.79
N ASP A 116 -19.33 17.51 -9.14
CA ASP A 116 -20.19 17.56 -10.32
C ASP A 116 -21.27 18.64 -10.18
N LEU A 117 -20.86 19.90 -10.35
CA LEU A 117 -21.69 21.07 -10.15
C LEU A 117 -22.39 21.43 -11.46
N LYS A 118 -23.56 20.81 -11.70
CA LYS A 118 -24.39 21.01 -12.89
C LYS A 118 -24.95 22.44 -13.07
N THR A 119 -24.68 23.34 -12.14
CA THR A 119 -25.14 24.74 -12.19
C THR A 119 -24.22 25.60 -11.35
N ALA A 120 -23.95 26.83 -11.75
CA ALA A 120 -23.11 27.73 -10.96
C ALA A 120 -23.67 27.90 -9.54
N VAL A 121 -22.82 27.92 -8.51
CA VAL A 121 -23.24 28.08 -7.10
C VAL A 121 -24.09 29.35 -6.92
N LEU A 122 -23.76 30.41 -7.65
CA LEU A 122 -24.51 31.67 -7.69
C LEU A 122 -25.93 31.47 -8.23
N GLU A 123 -26.12 30.72 -9.32
CA GLU A 123 -27.45 30.39 -9.84
C GLU A 123 -28.25 29.50 -8.88
N LYS A 124 -27.60 28.49 -8.28
CA LYS A 124 -28.24 27.65 -7.26
C LYS A 124 -28.72 28.49 -6.06
N ARG A 125 -27.90 29.43 -5.57
CA ARG A 125 -28.29 30.35 -4.49
C ARG A 125 -29.41 31.31 -4.90
N ARG A 126 -29.39 31.81 -6.13
CA ARG A 126 -30.46 32.70 -6.63
C ARG A 126 -31.81 32.01 -6.70
N ARG A 127 -31.84 30.74 -7.15
CA ARG A 127 -33.05 29.90 -7.15
C ARG A 127 -33.56 29.56 -5.75
N MET A 128 -32.65 29.34 -4.79
CA MET A 128 -33.01 29.10 -3.39
C MET A 128 -33.47 30.38 -2.66
N GLY A 129 -33.04 31.56 -3.11
CA GLY A 129 -33.39 32.86 -2.52
C GLY A 129 -34.66 33.52 -3.08
N SER A 130 -35.16 33.09 -4.25
CA SER A 130 -36.39 33.65 -4.83
C SER A 130 -37.69 33.04 -4.27
N GLY A 131 -37.61 32.17 -3.25
CA GLY A 131 -38.76 31.48 -2.66
C GLY A 131 -39.50 32.21 -1.53
N THR A 132 -39.10 33.43 -1.13
CA THR A 132 -39.62 34.06 0.12
C THR A 132 -40.38 35.37 -0.06
N LYS A 133 -40.94 35.71 -1.24
CA LYS A 133 -41.87 36.87 -1.33
C LYS A 133 -43.03 36.67 -2.31
N ALA A 134 -44.20 36.31 -1.77
CA ALA A 134 -45.59 36.68 -2.15
C ALA A 134 -46.53 35.65 -1.48
N ALA A 135 -47.61 35.95 -0.75
CA ALA A 135 -48.43 37.14 -0.67
C ALA A 135 -49.17 37.21 0.68
N GLN A 136 -49.23 38.40 1.29
CA GLN A 136 -50.42 38.85 2.02
C GLN A 136 -51.38 39.43 0.99
N THR A 137 -52.70 39.24 1.14
CA THR A 137 -53.76 40.24 0.89
C THR A 137 -55.16 39.65 1.15
N LYS A 138 -55.82 40.19 2.20
CA LYS A 138 -57.27 40.54 2.37
C LYS A 138 -58.37 39.46 2.23
N GLU A 139 -59.54 39.50 2.85
CA GLU A 139 -60.31 40.45 3.69
C GLU A 139 -61.49 39.66 4.34
N SER A 140 -62.09 40.21 5.40
CA SER A 140 -63.24 39.71 6.18
C SER A 140 -64.56 39.63 5.37
N PRO A 141 -65.66 39.07 5.93
CA PRO A 141 -66.45 39.75 6.97
C PRO A 141 -66.55 38.99 8.29
#